data_AF-A0A321LK56-F1
#
_entry.id   AF-A0A321LK56-F1
#
_cell.length_a   1.000
_cell.length_b   1.000
_cell.length_c   1.000
_cell.angle_alpha   90.00
_cell.angle_beta   90.00
_cell.angle_gamma   90.00
#
_symmetry.space_group_name_H-M   'P 1'
#
loop_
_entity.id
_entity.type
_entity.pdbx_description
1 polymer ?
#
loop_
_entity_poly.entity_id
_entity_poly.type
_entity_poly.pdbx_seq_one_letter_code
_entity_poly.pdbx_strand_id
1 'polypeptide(L)'
;MNNSRPRHTIRLIVGIIVCTGSVAFGLAVRDTGSISYKSRRPPQARASDEKIIERKEFPNEPFEFGNLTVQSTRVGVNQKFNSVFLFGSRRSSDWLESLGFTLKNTSQKQITYIHLELDFPETSASGSMMVYNQLGIGIDPRRSSTIRSGREPLALNPGETITFAISAKEMASIKDFLSADKYPLGSLNKAVIRLGYIIFSDGSKWEQGDYYQPSLTTPGGYEHVTGNRPINQ
;
A
#
# COMPACT_ATOMS: atom_id res chain seq x y z
N MET A 1 6.03 55.08 11.60
CA MET A 1 6.04 54.33 12.89
C MET A 1 6.72 52.99 12.64
N ASN A 2 7.91 52.82 13.22
CA ASN A 2 8.81 51.68 13.08
C ASN A 2 8.34 50.50 13.93
N ASN A 3 8.20 49.30 13.36
CA ASN A 3 8.07 48.06 14.13
C ASN A 3 9.28 47.16 13.88
N SER A 4 10.12 47.12 14.91
CA SER A 4 11.38 46.38 15.01
C SER A 4 11.12 44.88 15.20
N ARG A 5 11.82 44.04 14.44
CA ARG A 5 11.81 42.57 14.60
C ARG A 5 12.88 42.12 15.61
N PRO A 6 12.59 41.18 16.53
CA PRO A 6 13.60 40.61 17.41
C PRO A 6 14.49 39.60 16.68
N ARG A 7 15.81 39.75 16.85
CA ARG A 7 16.85 38.82 16.40
C ARG A 7 17.01 37.70 17.42
N HIS A 8 16.83 36.44 17.01
CA HIS A 8 17.19 35.29 17.83
C HIS A 8 18.67 34.96 17.66
N THR A 9 19.41 35.04 18.77
CA THR A 9 20.83 34.75 18.88
C THR A 9 21.05 33.24 18.95
N ILE A 10 21.77 32.70 17.95
CA ILE A 10 22.24 31.31 17.92
C ILE A 10 23.37 31.18 18.95
N ARG A 11 23.20 30.31 19.96
CA ARG A 11 24.29 29.88 20.85
C ARG A 11 24.89 28.59 20.31
N LEU A 12 26.08 28.73 19.71
CA LEU A 12 26.97 27.64 19.34
C LEU A 12 27.60 27.08 20.62
N ILE A 13 27.30 25.84 20.99
CA ILE A 13 28.03 25.13 22.06
C ILE A 13 29.04 24.22 21.38
N VAL A 14 30.30 24.63 21.47
CA VAL A 14 31.48 23.84 21.13
C VAL A 14 31.79 22.94 22.33
N GLY A 15 31.56 21.64 22.19
CA GLY A 15 32.03 20.62 23.12
C GLY A 15 33.20 19.87 22.48
N ILE A 16 34.42 20.24 22.87
CA ILE A 16 35.63 19.43 22.72
C ILE A 16 35.85 18.73 24.06
N ILE A 17 36.31 17.46 24.03
CA ILE A 17 37.17 16.73 25.00
C ILE A 17 36.81 15.23 24.90
N VAL A 18 37.70 14.22 24.93
CA VAL A 18 39.15 14.02 24.69
C VAL A 18 39.41 12.54 25.08
N CYS A 19 40.46 11.93 24.50
CA CYS A 19 41.19 10.72 24.95
C CYS A 19 40.49 9.34 24.84
N THR A 20 40.88 8.51 23.87
CA THR A 20 42.05 7.58 23.89
C THR A 20 41.95 6.48 24.93
N GLY A 21 41.55 5.30 24.46
CA GLY A 21 41.70 4.03 25.15
C GLY A 21 41.86 2.93 24.10
N SER A 22 43.08 2.75 23.60
CA SER A 22 43.46 1.63 22.74
C SER A 22 43.52 0.37 23.60
N VAL A 23 42.55 -0.52 23.44
CA VAL A 23 42.68 -1.92 23.88
C VAL A 23 42.86 -2.78 22.64
N ALA A 24 44.11 -3.20 22.42
CA ALA A 24 44.46 -4.21 21.44
C ALA A 24 43.95 -5.57 21.93
N PHE A 25 42.75 -5.97 21.51
CA PHE A 25 42.31 -7.35 21.59
C PHE A 25 42.79 -8.08 20.33
N GLY A 26 43.85 -8.87 20.49
CA GLY A 26 44.26 -9.86 19.51
C GLY A 26 43.19 -10.93 19.39
N LEU A 27 42.38 -10.86 18.34
CA LEU A 27 41.54 -11.97 17.90
C LEU A 27 42.30 -12.71 16.80
N ALA A 28 42.70 -13.94 17.14
CA ALA A 28 43.16 -14.92 16.17
C ALA A 28 42.07 -15.10 15.11
N VAL A 29 42.34 -14.62 13.90
CA VAL A 29 41.54 -14.89 12.70
C VAL A 29 41.69 -16.38 12.41
N ARG A 30 40.75 -17.18 12.92
CA ARG A 30 40.51 -18.52 12.37
C ARG A 30 39.89 -18.31 11.02
N ASP A 31 40.67 -18.65 10.00
CA ASP A 31 40.29 -18.69 8.59
C ASP A 31 39.22 -19.78 8.41
N THR A 32 37.99 -19.49 8.81
CA THR A 32 36.83 -20.31 8.49
C THR A 32 36.55 -20.05 7.03
N GLY A 33 37.09 -20.93 6.18
CA GLY A 33 36.85 -20.94 4.75
C GLY A 33 35.38 -20.69 4.48
N SER A 34 35.06 -19.49 3.98
CA SER A 34 33.72 -19.12 3.59
C SER A 34 33.36 -20.07 2.45
N ILE A 35 32.55 -21.08 2.76
CA ILE A 35 31.85 -21.86 1.75
C ILE A 35 30.98 -20.83 1.04
N SER A 36 31.50 -20.29 -0.05
CA SER A 36 30.76 -19.49 -1.01
C SER A 36 29.73 -20.44 -1.59
N TYR A 37 28.60 -20.60 -0.90
CA TYR A 37 27.38 -21.12 -1.47
C TYR A 37 27.12 -20.21 -2.66
N LYS A 38 27.50 -20.69 -3.85
CA LYS A 38 27.04 -20.14 -5.11
C LYS A 38 25.54 -20.24 -5.02
N SER A 39 24.91 -19.16 -4.55
CA SER A 39 23.48 -19.03 -4.39
C SER A 39 22.92 -19.30 -5.77
N ARG A 40 22.50 -20.55 -5.98
CA ARG A 40 21.86 -20.99 -7.21
C ARG A 40 20.66 -20.07 -7.30
N ARG A 41 20.71 -19.10 -8.21
CA ARG A 41 19.55 -18.28 -8.51
C ARG A 41 18.42 -19.27 -8.74
N PRO A 42 17.33 -19.23 -7.95
CA PRO A 42 16.21 -20.11 -8.19
C PRO A 42 15.82 -19.96 -9.66
N PRO A 43 15.50 -21.07 -10.35
CA PRO A 43 15.09 -21.01 -11.74
C PRO A 43 13.97 -19.98 -11.84
N GLN A 44 14.23 -18.87 -12.54
CA GLN A 44 13.22 -17.86 -12.81
C GLN A 44 12.13 -18.57 -13.62
N ALA A 45 11.00 -18.81 -12.98
CA ALA A 45 9.81 -19.27 -13.67
C ALA A 45 9.59 -18.29 -14.83
N ARG A 46 9.51 -18.81 -16.06
CA ARG A 46 9.27 -17.97 -17.23
C ARG A 46 7.96 -17.23 -17.00
N ALA A 47 7.99 -15.91 -17.15
CA ALA A 47 6.80 -15.09 -17.12
C ALA A 47 5.77 -15.67 -18.11
N SER A 48 4.55 -15.89 -17.63
CA SER A 48 3.45 -16.34 -18.47
C SER A 48 2.74 -15.11 -19.03
N ASP A 49 2.20 -15.23 -20.25
CA ASP A 49 1.28 -14.23 -20.77
C ASP A 49 -0.07 -14.28 -20.05
N GLU A 50 -0.36 -15.39 -19.37
CA GLU A 50 -1.54 -15.58 -18.53
C GLU A 50 -1.38 -14.85 -17.20
N LYS A 51 -2.30 -13.93 -16.92
CA LYS A 51 -2.35 -13.09 -15.73
C LYS A 51 -3.63 -13.36 -14.95
N ILE A 52 -3.61 -13.09 -13.65
CA ILE A 52 -4.79 -13.18 -12.78
C ILE A 52 -4.80 -12.00 -11.80
N ILE A 53 -5.98 -11.40 -11.64
CA ILE A 53 -6.25 -10.43 -10.59
C ILE A 53 -7.24 -11.09 -9.64
N GLU A 54 -6.81 -11.25 -8.40
CA GLU A 54 -7.67 -11.73 -7.32
C GLU A 54 -8.11 -10.57 -6.43
N ARG A 55 -9.15 -10.82 -5.66
CA ARG A 55 -9.59 -9.93 -4.58
C ARG A 55 -9.51 -10.70 -3.28
N LYS A 56 -8.91 -10.09 -2.25
CA LYS A 56 -9.02 -10.57 -0.89
C LYS A 56 -10.28 -10.00 -0.26
N GLU A 57 -11.18 -10.88 0.17
CA GLU A 57 -12.42 -10.51 0.87
C GLU A 57 -12.25 -10.68 2.38
N PHE A 58 -12.88 -9.78 3.13
CA PHE A 58 -12.99 -9.82 4.58
C PHE A 58 -14.46 -9.84 5.02
N PRO A 59 -14.75 -10.31 6.25
CA PRO A 59 -16.09 -10.20 6.82
C PRO A 59 -16.58 -8.74 6.87
N ASN A 60 -17.90 -8.52 6.85
CA ASN A 60 -18.51 -7.22 7.13
C ASN A 60 -17.98 -6.04 6.30
N GLU A 61 -17.53 -6.26 5.07
CA GLU A 61 -17.04 -5.19 4.21
C GLU A 61 -18.15 -4.14 3.95
N PRO A 62 -17.92 -2.84 4.26
CA PRO A 62 -18.92 -1.78 4.09
C PRO A 62 -19.04 -1.30 2.64
N PHE A 63 -18.71 -2.17 1.68
CA PHE A 63 -18.76 -1.86 0.26
C PHE A 63 -19.02 -3.12 -0.58
N GLU A 64 -19.43 -2.89 -1.82
CA GLU A 64 -19.52 -3.90 -2.86
C GLU A 64 -18.47 -3.60 -3.94
N PHE A 65 -17.65 -4.59 -4.28
CA PHE A 65 -16.63 -4.51 -5.33
C PHE A 65 -17.21 -4.93 -6.68
N GLY A 66 -16.93 -4.18 -7.74
CA GLY A 66 -17.43 -4.50 -9.07
C GLY A 66 -16.59 -3.94 -10.22
N ASN A 67 -17.03 -4.24 -11.45
CA ASN A 67 -16.52 -3.65 -12.70
C ASN A 67 -14.99 -3.60 -12.82
N LEU A 68 -14.31 -4.69 -12.49
CA LEU A 68 -12.86 -4.81 -12.69
C LEU A 68 -12.51 -4.66 -14.18
N THR A 69 -11.63 -3.71 -14.48
CA THR A 69 -11.13 -3.41 -15.81
C THR A 69 -9.61 -3.28 -15.81
N VAL A 70 -8.99 -3.63 -16.92
CA VAL A 70 -7.57 -3.41 -17.21
C VAL A 70 -7.48 -2.83 -18.62
N GLN A 71 -6.84 -1.67 -18.77
CA GLN A 71 -6.83 -0.89 -20.02
C GLN A 71 -8.23 -0.80 -20.67
N SER A 72 -9.23 -0.43 -19.87
CA SER A 72 -10.64 -0.31 -20.29
C SER A 72 -11.33 -1.61 -20.72
N THR A 73 -10.65 -2.76 -20.63
CA THR A 73 -11.25 -4.07 -20.90
C THR A 73 -11.72 -4.71 -19.61
N ARG A 74 -12.98 -5.15 -19.56
CA ARG A 74 -13.52 -5.87 -18.41
C ARG A 74 -12.85 -7.24 -18.27
N VAL A 75 -12.34 -7.54 -17.08
CA VAL A 75 -11.79 -8.85 -16.73
C VAL A 75 -12.52 -9.40 -15.51
N GLY A 76 -12.57 -10.73 -15.37
CA GLY A 76 -13.19 -11.36 -14.20
C GLY A 76 -12.24 -11.36 -13.00
N VAL A 77 -12.78 -11.09 -11.82
CA VAL A 77 -12.05 -11.34 -10.56
C VAL A 77 -11.83 -12.84 -10.42
N ASN A 78 -10.62 -13.25 -10.05
CA ASN A 78 -10.21 -14.65 -9.95
C ASN A 78 -10.29 -15.41 -11.30
N GLN A 79 -10.35 -14.69 -12.42
CA GLN A 79 -10.31 -15.28 -13.76
C GLN A 79 -8.98 -14.94 -14.43
N LYS A 80 -8.38 -15.97 -15.04
CA LYS A 80 -7.17 -15.83 -15.84
C LYS A 80 -7.49 -15.10 -17.14
N PHE A 81 -6.58 -14.24 -17.59
CA PHE A 81 -6.65 -13.57 -18.88
C PHE A 81 -5.28 -13.53 -19.56
N ASN A 82 -5.24 -13.48 -20.88
CA ASN A 82 -3.99 -13.39 -21.64
C ASN A 82 -3.65 -11.93 -21.94
N SER A 83 -2.55 -11.44 -21.37
CA SER A 83 -2.12 -10.04 -21.50
C SER A 83 -1.69 -9.67 -22.93
N VAL A 84 -1.09 -10.60 -23.68
CA VAL A 84 -0.70 -10.38 -25.08
C VAL A 84 -1.92 -10.26 -25.98
N PHE A 85 -2.94 -11.08 -25.75
CA PHE A 85 -4.20 -11.00 -26.49
C PHE A 85 -4.92 -9.67 -26.25
N LEU A 86 -4.97 -9.20 -25.01
CA LEU A 86 -5.67 -7.97 -24.67
C LEU A 86 -4.93 -6.70 -25.10
N PHE A 87 -3.60 -6.67 -25.00
CA PHE A 87 -2.83 -5.42 -25.09
C PHE A 87 -1.70 -5.45 -26.13
N GLY A 88 -1.44 -6.61 -26.75
CA GLY A 88 -0.30 -6.85 -27.63
C GLY A 88 1.01 -7.06 -26.87
N SER A 89 2.01 -7.64 -27.55
CA SER A 89 3.29 -8.05 -26.94
C SER A 89 4.13 -6.91 -26.36
N ARG A 90 3.90 -5.66 -26.79
CA ARG A 90 4.64 -4.49 -26.27
C ARG A 90 4.13 -4.00 -24.92
N ARG A 91 2.88 -4.31 -24.56
CA ARG A 91 2.23 -3.85 -23.33
C ARG A 91 2.00 -4.97 -22.31
N SER A 92 2.32 -6.23 -22.66
CA SER A 92 2.13 -7.37 -21.75
C SER A 92 2.99 -7.27 -20.48
N SER A 93 4.10 -6.52 -20.50
CA SER A 93 4.92 -6.27 -19.30
C SER A 93 4.23 -5.36 -18.27
N ASP A 94 3.22 -4.61 -18.70
CA ASP A 94 2.53 -3.57 -17.94
C ASP A 94 1.05 -3.93 -17.73
N TRP A 95 0.79 -5.20 -17.46
CA TRP A 95 -0.55 -5.77 -17.43
C TRP A 95 -1.47 -5.25 -16.30
N LEU A 96 -0.98 -4.39 -15.39
CA LEU A 96 -1.81 -3.65 -14.42
C LEU A 96 -2.07 -2.19 -14.83
N GLU A 97 -1.57 -1.76 -15.99
CA GLU A 97 -1.78 -0.40 -16.47
C GLU A 97 -3.27 -0.09 -16.63
N SER A 98 -3.69 1.06 -16.09
CA SER A 98 -5.09 1.47 -16.05
C SER A 98 -6.01 0.42 -15.40
N LEU A 99 -5.49 -0.36 -14.45
CA LEU A 99 -6.31 -1.17 -13.57
C LEU A 99 -7.35 -0.26 -12.89
N GLY A 100 -8.62 -0.60 -13.05
CA GLY A 100 -9.73 0.11 -12.43
C GLY A 100 -10.82 -0.81 -11.97
N PHE A 101 -11.61 -0.36 -11.01
CA PHE A 101 -12.77 -1.08 -10.48
C PHE A 101 -13.73 -0.10 -9.80
N THR A 102 -14.94 -0.54 -9.55
CA THR A 102 -15.94 0.25 -8.80
C THR A 102 -16.08 -0.25 -7.38
N LEU A 103 -16.28 0.68 -6.46
CA LEU A 103 -16.66 0.41 -5.08
C LEU A 103 -17.99 1.12 -4.79
N LYS A 104 -19.01 0.36 -4.38
CA LYS A 104 -20.28 0.93 -3.93
C LYS A 104 -20.35 0.90 -2.42
N ASN A 105 -20.64 2.02 -1.77
CA ASN A 105 -20.83 2.06 -0.33
C ASN A 105 -22.13 1.33 0.06
N THR A 106 -22.01 0.25 0.82
CA THR A 106 -23.15 -0.54 1.33
C THR A 106 -23.47 -0.26 2.79
N SER A 107 -22.70 0.61 3.45
CA SER A 107 -22.97 1.04 4.82
C SER A 107 -23.96 2.20 4.88
N GLN A 108 -24.54 2.42 6.07
CA GLN A 108 -25.38 3.60 6.36
C GLN A 108 -24.57 4.86 6.68
N LYS A 109 -23.23 4.80 6.60
CA LYS A 109 -22.34 5.91 6.91
C LYS A 109 -21.66 6.42 5.65
N GLN A 110 -21.43 7.73 5.58
CA GLN A 110 -20.59 8.29 4.52
C GLN A 110 -19.14 7.83 4.71
N ILE A 111 -18.52 7.34 3.64
CA ILE A 111 -17.10 6.99 3.59
C ILE A 111 -16.30 8.23 3.18
N THR A 112 -15.29 8.57 3.97
CA THR A 112 -14.43 9.76 3.76
C THR A 112 -13.00 9.40 3.34
N TYR A 113 -12.61 8.13 3.51
CA TYR A 113 -11.31 7.63 3.08
C TYR A 113 -11.35 6.12 2.84
N ILE A 114 -10.65 5.66 1.80
CA ILE A 114 -10.50 4.24 1.43
C ILE A 114 -9.01 3.96 1.25
N HIS A 115 -8.47 2.98 1.97
CA HIS A 115 -7.09 2.50 1.83
C HIS A 115 -7.05 1.16 1.10
N LEU A 116 -6.25 1.09 0.05
CA LEU A 116 -6.11 -0.08 -0.82
C LEU A 116 -4.66 -0.55 -0.83
N GLU A 117 -4.50 -1.85 -1.00
CA GLU A 117 -3.20 -2.50 -1.09
C GLU A 117 -3.18 -3.46 -2.28
N LEU A 118 -2.01 -3.60 -2.92
CA LEU A 118 -1.75 -4.63 -3.91
C LEU A 118 -0.72 -5.59 -3.34
N ASP A 119 -1.14 -6.84 -3.14
CA ASP A 119 -0.23 -7.91 -2.72
C ASP A 119 0.32 -8.62 -3.97
N PHE A 120 1.60 -9.00 -3.93
CA PHE A 120 2.29 -9.71 -5.01
C PHE A 120 2.81 -11.07 -4.53
N PRO A 121 1.95 -12.11 -4.43
CA PRO A 121 2.29 -13.37 -3.76
C PRO A 121 3.50 -14.11 -4.34
N GLU A 122 3.78 -13.98 -5.65
CA GLU A 122 4.93 -14.63 -6.29
C GLU A 122 6.28 -14.18 -5.72
N THR A 123 6.34 -12.98 -5.14
CA THR A 123 7.55 -12.46 -4.48
C THR A 123 7.90 -13.20 -3.19
N SER A 124 6.94 -13.92 -2.60
CA SER A 124 7.18 -14.75 -1.39
C SER A 124 8.07 -15.98 -1.66
N ALA A 125 8.24 -16.37 -2.93
CA ALA A 125 9.05 -17.55 -3.28
C ALA A 125 10.54 -17.38 -2.97
N SER A 126 11.03 -16.13 -2.89
CA SER A 126 12.44 -15.87 -2.54
C SER A 126 12.63 -14.86 -1.39
N GLY A 127 11.56 -14.54 -0.66
CA GLY A 127 11.60 -13.60 0.47
C GLY A 127 10.22 -13.32 1.07
N SER A 128 10.08 -12.15 1.70
CA SER A 128 8.77 -11.66 2.17
C SER A 128 7.90 -11.28 0.97
N MET A 129 6.59 -11.48 1.10
CA MET A 129 5.62 -10.99 0.12
C MET A 129 5.68 -9.47 0.06
N MET A 130 5.87 -8.92 -1.14
CA MET A 130 5.79 -7.50 -1.40
C MET A 130 4.33 -7.04 -1.40
N VAL A 131 4.08 -5.94 -0.69
CA VAL A 131 2.76 -5.32 -0.54
C VAL A 131 2.89 -3.83 -0.83
N TYR A 132 2.23 -3.36 -1.89
CA TYR A 132 2.17 -1.94 -2.21
C TYR A 132 0.97 -1.30 -1.52
N ASN A 133 1.21 -0.51 -0.48
CA ASN A 133 0.18 0.02 0.43
C ASN A 133 -0.02 1.55 0.32
N GLN A 134 0.40 2.16 -0.78
CA GLN A 134 0.34 3.61 -0.96
C GLN A 134 -0.91 4.09 -1.73
N LEU A 135 -1.80 3.16 -2.10
CA LEU A 135 -3.05 3.48 -2.78
C LEU A 135 -4.10 3.94 -1.76
N GLY A 136 -4.75 5.06 -2.05
CA GLY A 136 -5.89 5.49 -1.24
C GLY A 136 -6.66 6.63 -1.85
N ILE A 137 -7.96 6.63 -1.61
CA ILE A 137 -8.93 7.59 -2.14
C ILE A 137 -9.40 8.48 -1.01
N GLY A 138 -9.38 9.80 -1.23
CA GLY A 138 -9.69 10.78 -0.20
C GLY A 138 -8.46 11.19 0.62
N ILE A 139 -8.75 11.69 1.83
CA ILE A 139 -7.74 12.25 2.73
C ILE A 139 -7.70 11.43 4.02
N ASP A 140 -6.57 10.75 4.28
CA ASP A 140 -6.35 10.08 5.56
C ASP A 140 -6.20 11.14 6.68
N PRO A 141 -7.08 11.17 7.70
CA PRO A 141 -7.05 12.15 8.77
C PRO A 141 -5.79 12.04 9.64
N ARG A 142 -5.05 10.93 9.58
CA ARG A 142 -3.81 10.71 10.35
C ARG A 142 -2.57 11.25 9.65
N ARG A 143 -2.65 11.61 8.37
CA ARG A 143 -1.50 12.15 7.63
C ARG A 143 -1.30 13.64 7.92
N SER A 144 -0.03 14.07 7.93
CA SER A 144 0.34 15.47 8.14
C SER A 144 -0.26 16.39 7.07
N SER A 145 -0.51 17.65 7.42
CA SER A 145 -1.11 18.66 6.53
C SER A 145 -0.35 18.83 5.20
N THR A 146 0.98 18.67 5.22
CA THR A 146 1.83 18.73 4.02
C THR A 146 1.54 17.60 3.02
N ILE A 147 1.16 16.41 3.49
CA ILE A 147 0.84 15.27 2.60
C ILE A 147 -0.60 15.38 2.06
N ARG A 148 -1.45 16.19 2.69
CA ARG A 148 -2.84 16.41 2.28
C ARG A 148 -2.96 17.32 1.07
N SER A 149 -1.95 18.15 0.77
CA SER A 149 -1.98 19.05 -0.39
C SER A 149 -1.97 18.25 -1.69
N GLY A 150 -3.02 18.38 -2.50
CA GLY A 150 -3.14 17.73 -3.82
C GLY A 150 -3.99 16.46 -3.84
N ARG A 151 -4.63 16.08 -2.73
CA ARG A 151 -5.68 15.05 -2.71
C ARG A 151 -7.05 15.68 -2.54
N GLU A 152 -8.00 15.23 -3.34
CA GLU A 152 -9.39 15.63 -3.19
C GLU A 152 -10.03 14.90 -2.00
N PRO A 153 -10.79 15.60 -1.14
CA PRO A 153 -11.62 14.95 -0.13
C PRO A 153 -12.60 13.96 -0.79
N LEU A 154 -12.77 12.80 -0.18
CA LEU A 154 -13.80 11.84 -0.58
C LEU A 154 -15.04 12.05 0.29
N ALA A 155 -16.21 12.00 -0.33
CA ALA A 155 -17.51 11.96 0.32
C ALA A 155 -18.39 10.97 -0.43
N LEU A 156 -18.33 9.70 -0.05
CA LEU A 156 -19.08 8.62 -0.70
C LEU A 156 -20.28 8.24 0.19
N ASN A 157 -21.47 8.72 -0.15
CA ASN A 157 -22.70 8.50 0.62
C ASN A 157 -23.20 7.06 0.50
N PRO A 158 -24.10 6.61 1.41
CA PRO A 158 -24.74 5.30 1.31
C PRO A 158 -25.36 5.06 -0.08
N GLY A 159 -25.04 3.91 -0.68
CA GLY A 159 -25.52 3.50 -2.00
C GLY A 159 -24.75 4.10 -3.19
N GLU A 160 -23.92 5.12 -2.98
CA GLU A 160 -23.12 5.71 -4.06
C GLU A 160 -21.98 4.78 -4.49
N THR A 161 -21.57 4.93 -5.75
CA THR A 161 -20.48 4.16 -6.36
C THR A 161 -19.38 5.10 -6.81
N ILE A 162 -18.13 4.74 -6.50
CA ILE A 162 -16.93 5.41 -7.01
C ILE A 162 -16.14 4.46 -7.91
N THR A 163 -15.55 5.02 -8.96
CA THR A 163 -14.57 4.31 -9.79
C THR A 163 -13.17 4.64 -9.30
N PHE A 164 -12.42 3.62 -8.93
CA PHE A 164 -10.98 3.71 -8.72
C PHE A 164 -10.27 3.34 -10.01
N ALA A 165 -9.21 4.08 -10.35
CA ALA A 165 -8.30 3.74 -11.43
C ALA A 165 -6.88 4.12 -11.02
N ILE A 166 -5.92 3.22 -11.26
CA ILE A 166 -4.52 3.50 -10.98
C ILE A 166 -4.02 4.57 -11.98
N SER A 167 -3.58 5.70 -11.46
CA SER A 167 -3.00 6.77 -12.26
C SER A 167 -1.62 6.37 -12.82
N ALA A 168 -1.16 7.05 -13.87
CA ALA A 168 0.17 6.82 -14.43
C ALA A 168 1.29 7.01 -13.39
N LYS A 169 1.11 7.98 -12.47
CA LYS A 169 2.06 8.25 -11.38
C LYS A 169 2.12 7.10 -10.37
N GLU A 170 0.96 6.59 -9.96
CA GLU A 170 0.89 5.43 -9.06
C GLU A 170 1.45 4.17 -9.72
N MET A 171 1.17 3.97 -11.02
CA MET A 171 1.74 2.86 -11.78
C MET A 171 3.26 2.93 -11.84
N ALA A 172 3.85 4.10 -12.10
CA ALA A 172 5.29 4.30 -12.02
C ALA A 172 5.84 3.93 -10.62
N SER A 173 5.16 4.39 -9.56
CA SER A 173 5.55 4.10 -8.18
C SER A 173 5.48 2.60 -7.82
N ILE A 174 4.48 1.88 -8.35
CA ILE A 174 4.35 0.43 -8.20
C ILE A 174 5.52 -0.29 -8.90
N LYS A 175 5.85 0.13 -10.13
CA LYS A 175 6.96 -0.46 -10.90
C LYS A 175 8.30 -0.22 -10.20
N ASP A 176 8.53 0.98 -9.67
CA ASP A 176 9.74 1.32 -8.93
C ASP A 176 9.85 0.49 -7.65
N PHE A 177 8.76 0.39 -6.89
CA PHE A 177 8.67 -0.44 -5.68
C PHE A 177 9.04 -1.90 -5.96
N LEU A 178 8.43 -2.50 -6.99
CA LEU A 178 8.69 -3.88 -7.38
C LEU A 178 10.11 -4.11 -7.93
N SER A 179 10.63 -3.13 -8.68
CA SER A 179 11.96 -3.23 -9.28
C SER A 179 13.09 -3.11 -8.25
N ALA A 180 12.84 -2.43 -7.12
CA ALA A 180 13.80 -2.34 -6.02
C ALA A 180 14.24 -3.72 -5.51
N ASP A 181 13.31 -4.68 -5.48
CA ASP A 181 13.57 -6.08 -5.08
C ASP A 181 13.71 -7.04 -6.27
N LYS A 182 13.97 -6.51 -7.48
CA LYS A 182 14.22 -7.28 -8.72
C LYS A 182 13.03 -8.12 -9.19
N TYR A 183 11.80 -7.67 -8.90
CA TYR A 183 10.56 -8.29 -9.37
C TYR A 183 9.84 -7.41 -10.39
N PRO A 184 10.39 -7.15 -11.59
CA PRO A 184 9.72 -6.29 -12.56
C PRO A 184 8.29 -6.80 -12.82
N LEU A 185 7.31 -5.88 -12.89
CA LEU A 185 5.89 -6.24 -12.97
C LEU A 185 5.56 -7.27 -14.05
N GLY A 186 6.20 -7.18 -15.22
CA GLY A 186 6.00 -8.12 -16.33
C GLY A 186 6.39 -9.57 -16.01
N SER A 187 7.26 -9.78 -15.03
CA SER A 187 7.64 -11.12 -14.54
C SER A 187 6.62 -11.75 -13.61
N LEU A 188 5.72 -10.94 -13.03
CA LEU A 188 4.65 -11.39 -12.15
C LEU A 188 3.41 -11.73 -12.98
N ASN A 189 2.66 -12.71 -12.51
CA ASN A 189 1.45 -13.21 -13.16
C ASN A 189 0.20 -13.00 -12.29
N LYS A 190 0.37 -12.67 -11.02
CA LYS A 190 -0.69 -12.53 -10.04
C LYS A 190 -0.55 -11.24 -9.24
N ALA A 191 -1.67 -10.55 -9.08
CA ALA A 191 -1.84 -9.45 -8.14
C ALA A 191 -3.13 -9.67 -7.35
N VAL A 192 -3.11 -9.35 -6.07
CA VAL A 192 -4.30 -9.44 -5.21
C VAL A 192 -4.66 -8.03 -4.76
N ILE A 193 -5.86 -7.59 -5.10
CA ILE A 193 -6.43 -6.36 -4.58
C ILE A 193 -6.93 -6.64 -3.17
N ARG A 194 -6.42 -5.87 -2.20
CA ARG A 194 -6.82 -5.96 -0.80
C ARG A 194 -7.29 -4.60 -0.32
N LEU A 195 -8.44 -4.55 0.34
CA LEU A 195 -8.83 -3.36 1.07
C LEU A 195 -8.19 -3.41 2.46
N GLY A 196 -7.42 -2.38 2.82
CA GLY A 196 -6.79 -2.28 4.13
C GLY A 196 -7.79 -1.80 5.19
N TYR A 197 -8.23 -0.54 5.07
CA TYR A 197 -9.20 0.07 5.97
C TYR A 197 -10.03 1.17 5.28
N ILE A 198 -11.17 1.49 5.89
CA ILE A 198 -12.08 2.56 5.49
C ILE A 198 -12.32 3.47 6.70
N ILE A 199 -12.41 4.77 6.49
CA ILE A 199 -12.79 5.74 7.53
C ILE A 199 -14.12 6.36 7.15
N PHE A 200 -15.01 6.46 8.14
CA PHE A 200 -16.33 7.05 8.02
C PHE A 200 -16.34 8.51 8.47
N SER A 201 -17.41 9.23 8.15
CA SER A 201 -17.59 10.64 8.53
C SER A 201 -17.65 10.90 10.03
N ASP A 202 -18.03 9.91 10.84
CA ASP A 202 -18.03 9.98 12.31
C ASP A 202 -16.65 9.65 12.93
N GLY A 203 -15.63 9.41 12.10
CA GLY A 203 -14.29 9.05 12.53
C GLY A 203 -14.10 7.58 12.89
N SER A 204 -15.18 6.77 12.94
CA SER A 204 -15.07 5.32 13.05
C SER A 204 -14.38 4.75 11.81
N LYS A 205 -13.80 3.56 11.93
CA LYS A 205 -13.16 2.86 10.82
C LYS A 205 -13.59 1.41 10.76
N TRP A 206 -13.56 0.87 9.55
CA TRP A 206 -13.55 -0.57 9.30
C TRP A 206 -12.14 -0.97 8.88
N GLU A 207 -11.62 -2.09 9.38
CA GLU A 207 -10.30 -2.59 9.03
C GLU A 207 -10.30 -4.13 9.09
N GLN A 208 -10.04 -4.76 7.94
CA GLN A 208 -9.88 -6.22 7.79
C GLN A 208 -11.00 -7.08 8.41
N GLY A 209 -12.22 -6.54 8.47
CA GLY A 209 -13.43 -7.23 8.92
C GLY A 209 -13.96 -6.80 10.28
N ASP A 210 -13.20 -5.95 10.98
CA ASP A 210 -13.56 -5.41 12.28
C ASP A 210 -13.87 -3.91 12.21
N TYR A 211 -14.71 -3.45 13.12
CA TYR A 211 -14.99 -2.03 13.30
C TYR A 211 -14.30 -1.48 14.53
N TYR A 212 -13.88 -0.22 14.41
CA TYR A 212 -13.19 0.49 15.46
C TYR A 212 -13.74 1.90 15.61
N GLN A 213 -13.74 2.40 16.84
CA GLN A 213 -14.08 3.79 17.17
C GLN A 213 -12.81 4.54 17.62
N PRO A 214 -12.73 5.87 17.42
CA PRO A 214 -11.65 6.66 18.00
C PRO A 214 -11.57 6.47 19.51
N SER A 215 -10.37 6.25 20.03
CA SER A 215 -10.16 6.16 21.48
C SER A 215 -10.35 7.53 22.13
N LEU A 216 -11.12 7.57 23.22
CA LEU A 216 -11.29 8.78 24.04
C LEU A 216 -10.06 9.07 24.91
N THR A 217 -9.24 8.05 25.19
CA THR A 217 -8.10 8.15 26.12
C THR A 217 -6.77 8.26 25.39
N THR A 218 -6.70 7.82 24.13
CA THR A 218 -5.47 7.79 23.33
C THR A 218 -5.66 8.59 22.04
N PRO A 219 -5.15 9.83 21.94
CA PRO A 219 -5.26 10.64 20.72
C PRO A 219 -4.71 9.89 19.49
N GLY A 220 -5.55 9.76 18.46
CA GLY A 220 -5.23 9.00 17.23
C GLY A 220 -5.30 7.47 17.38
N GLY A 221 -5.55 6.97 18.60
CA GLY A 221 -5.81 5.57 18.88
C GLY A 221 -7.22 5.15 18.46
N TYR A 222 -7.42 3.85 18.33
CA TYR A 222 -8.69 3.24 17.98
C TYR A 222 -8.98 2.06 18.91
N GLU A 223 -10.24 1.91 19.30
CA GLU A 223 -10.72 0.82 20.16
C GLU A 223 -11.64 -0.07 19.35
N HIS A 224 -11.47 -1.39 19.49
CA HIS A 224 -12.33 -2.38 18.83
C HIS A 224 -13.75 -2.29 19.39
N VAL A 225 -14.75 -2.28 18.50
CA VAL A 225 -16.15 -2.25 18.90
C VAL A 225 -16.58 -3.69 19.19
N THR A 226 -16.50 -4.07 20.47
CA THR A 226 -16.90 -5.41 20.93
C THR A 226 -18.42 -5.52 21.01
N GLY A 227 -18.98 -6.48 20.25
CA GLY A 227 -20.40 -6.83 20.29
C GLY A 227 -21.01 -6.98 18.90
N ASN A 228 -21.95 -7.92 18.74
CA ASN A 228 -22.73 -8.19 17.51
C ASN A 228 -23.66 -7.03 17.09
N ARG A 229 -23.34 -5.79 17.42
CA ARG A 229 -24.02 -4.63 16.88
C ARG A 229 -23.29 -4.27 15.60
N PRO A 230 -23.76 -4.71 14.41
CA PRO A 230 -23.40 -4.00 13.20
C PRO A 230 -23.70 -2.53 13.51
N ILE A 231 -22.69 -1.67 13.41
CA ILE A 231 -22.75 -0.31 13.97
C ILE A 231 -23.89 0.51 13.31
N ASN A 232 -24.44 0.00 12.21
CA ASN A 232 -25.87 -0.17 11.89
C ASN A 232 -25.83 -0.42 10.38
N GLN A 233 -26.08 -1.67 9.95
CA GLN A 233 -26.35 -1.95 8.53
C GLN A 233 -27.60 -1.20 8.06
#